data_AF-A0A9E2Y8G4-F1
#
_entry.id   AF-A0A9E2Y8G4-F1
#
_cell.length_a   1.000
_cell.length_b   1.000
_cell.length_c   1.000
_cell.angle_alpha   90.00
_cell.angle_beta   90.00
_cell.angle_gamma   90.00
#
_symmetry.space_group_name_H-M   'P 1'
#
loop_
_entity.id
_entity.type
_entity.pdbx_description
1 polymer ?
#
loop_
_entity_poly.entity_id
_entity_poly.type
_entity_poly.pdbx_seq_one_letter_code
_entity_poly.pdbx_strand_id
1 'polypeptide(L)'
;MGLLIAALLAQSFFGTLPIDGIRCDREEGAVEHIHVSLQLFDRGHAVVVPANVGIPQGSYCLYWLHTHSADGFIHIESPVKRAFTLGEFFDIWGPDLSWTRAASISAPHGGRLAIWVDGKPWHGSDPRAIPLRDHETIVIQNGPPFGKPVRPDWSKL
;
A
#
# COMPACT_ATOMS: atom_id res chain seq x y z
N MET A 1 -11.35 34.96 15.25
CA MET A 1 -9.87 35.00 15.12
C MET A 1 -9.29 34.29 16.34
N GLY A 2 -8.62 33.15 16.29
CA GLY A 2 -8.35 32.14 15.29
C GLY A 2 -7.70 30.99 16.06
N LEU A 3 -8.29 29.78 16.00
CA LEU A 3 -7.62 28.58 16.49
C LEU A 3 -6.74 28.09 15.34
N LEU A 4 -5.42 28.31 15.45
CA LEU A 4 -4.45 27.69 14.56
C LEU A 4 -4.40 26.19 14.85
N ILE A 5 -4.93 25.41 13.92
CA ILE A 5 -4.76 23.97 13.82
C ILE A 5 -3.28 23.71 13.52
N ALA A 6 -2.49 23.38 14.54
CA ALA A 6 -1.15 22.85 14.37
C ALA A 6 -1.24 21.33 14.18
N ALA A 7 -1.54 20.90 12.95
CA ALA A 7 -1.42 19.50 12.52
C ALA A 7 -0.98 19.43 11.05
N LEU A 8 0.00 20.26 10.68
CA LEU A 8 0.85 20.04 9.53
C LEU A 8 2.24 20.41 10.01
N LEU A 9 3.10 19.44 10.27
CA LEU A 9 4.57 19.55 10.33
C LEU A 9 5.14 18.23 10.92
N ALA A 10 5.02 17.15 10.16
CA ALA A 10 5.81 15.93 10.38
C ALA A 10 6.18 15.22 9.06
N GLN A 11 6.16 15.93 7.92
CA GLN A 11 6.53 15.37 6.61
C GLN A 11 7.79 16.01 6.01
N SER A 12 8.62 16.64 6.83
CA SER A 12 9.84 17.29 6.38
C SER A 12 10.95 16.97 7.39
N PHE A 13 12.12 16.54 6.90
CA PHE A 13 13.37 16.19 7.61
C PHE A 13 13.81 14.71 7.74
N PHE A 14 13.13 13.74 7.11
CA PHE A 14 13.68 12.37 6.89
C PHE A 14 13.79 12.00 5.41
N GLY A 15 14.02 12.99 4.53
CA GLY A 15 14.03 12.80 3.09
C GLY A 15 15.02 11.72 2.64
N THR A 16 14.49 10.68 1.98
CA THR A 16 15.21 9.64 1.21
C THR A 16 16.00 8.56 1.96
N LEU A 17 15.87 8.46 3.30
CA LEU A 17 16.49 7.34 4.03
C LEU A 17 15.84 6.00 3.64
N PRO A 18 16.60 4.89 3.56
CA PRO A 18 16.02 3.60 3.26
C PRO A 18 15.00 3.17 4.33
N ILE A 19 13.84 2.65 3.90
CA ILE A 19 12.81 2.04 4.75
C ILE A 19 12.82 0.55 4.45
N ASP A 20 13.03 -0.30 5.46
CA ASP A 20 13.19 -1.76 5.28
C ASP A 20 14.23 -2.16 4.23
N GLY A 21 15.29 -1.34 4.11
CA GLY A 21 16.32 -1.52 3.08
C GLY A 21 15.88 -1.17 1.65
N ILE A 22 14.67 -0.64 1.46
CA ILE A 22 14.17 -0.09 0.21
C ILE A 22 14.62 1.36 0.11
N ARG A 23 15.35 1.67 -0.96
CA ARG A 23 15.95 2.99 -1.18
C ARG A 23 15.05 3.89 -2.02
N CYS A 24 15.18 5.19 -1.84
CA CYS A 24 14.65 6.19 -2.78
C CYS A 24 15.71 6.47 -3.85
N ASP A 25 15.51 5.95 -5.05
CA ASP A 25 16.44 6.08 -6.17
C ASP A 25 15.85 6.97 -7.28
N ARG A 26 16.69 7.56 -8.12
CA ARG A 26 16.29 8.56 -9.13
C ARG A 26 15.57 7.98 -10.34
N GLU A 27 15.68 6.67 -10.52
CA GLU A 27 15.18 5.91 -11.65
C GLU A 27 14.47 4.67 -11.12
N GLU A 28 13.47 4.24 -11.89
CA GLU A 28 12.77 2.98 -11.68
C GLU A 28 13.72 1.79 -11.90
N GLY A 29 13.66 0.81 -11.00
CA GLY A 29 14.46 -0.40 -11.14
C GLY A 29 13.89 -1.34 -12.20
N ALA A 30 14.77 -1.94 -13.01
CA ALA A 30 14.38 -2.86 -14.09
C ALA A 30 14.69 -4.35 -13.81
N VAL A 31 15.34 -4.68 -12.69
CA VAL A 31 15.71 -6.07 -12.37
C VAL A 31 14.50 -6.85 -11.88
N GLU A 32 13.73 -6.25 -10.98
CA GLU A 32 12.35 -6.66 -10.70
C GLU A 32 11.46 -5.49 -11.12
N HIS A 33 10.49 -5.76 -11.98
CA HIS A 33 9.51 -4.77 -12.44
C HIS A 33 8.19 -5.52 -12.55
N ILE A 34 7.39 -5.46 -11.48
CA ILE A 34 6.12 -6.18 -11.36
C ILE A 34 5.06 -5.27 -10.73
N HIS A 35 3.80 -5.64 -10.90
CA HIS A 35 2.68 -4.82 -10.43
C HIS A 35 1.67 -5.61 -9.61
N VAL A 36 1.13 -5.00 -8.56
CA VAL A 36 0.11 -5.58 -7.68
C VAL A 36 -1.06 -4.62 -7.52
N SER A 37 -2.29 -5.12 -7.51
CA SER A 37 -3.47 -4.29 -7.21
C SER A 37 -3.85 -4.42 -5.74
N LEU A 38 -3.86 -3.32 -5.00
CA LEU A 38 -4.38 -3.25 -3.64
C LEU A 38 -5.74 -2.55 -3.62
N GLN A 39 -6.77 -3.26 -3.16
CA GLN A 39 -8.12 -2.72 -3.06
C GLN A 39 -8.60 -2.77 -1.61
N LEU A 40 -9.02 -1.62 -1.11
CA LEU A 40 -9.41 -1.42 0.28
C LEU A 40 -10.90 -1.08 0.36
N PHE A 41 -11.63 -1.67 1.30
CA PHE A 41 -13.04 -1.37 1.50
C PHE A 41 -13.43 -1.28 2.98
N ASP A 42 -14.18 -0.25 3.37
CA ASP A 42 -14.83 -0.17 4.67
C ASP A 42 -16.35 -0.17 4.50
N ARG A 43 -17.02 -1.21 5.03
CA ARG A 43 -18.47 -1.37 5.02
C ARG A 43 -19.06 -1.10 3.63
N GLY A 44 -18.50 -1.75 2.62
CA GLY A 44 -18.96 -1.70 1.23
C GLY A 44 -18.43 -0.50 0.42
N HIS A 45 -17.84 0.50 1.07
CA HIS A 45 -17.29 1.69 0.42
C HIS A 45 -15.80 1.49 0.11
N ALA A 46 -15.39 1.86 -1.11
CA ALA A 46 -13.98 1.84 -1.49
C ALA A 46 -13.18 2.87 -0.68
N VAL A 47 -12.01 2.45 -0.21
CA VAL A 47 -11.01 3.32 0.43
C VAL A 47 -9.86 3.48 -0.56
N VAL A 48 -9.47 4.73 -0.81
CA VAL A 48 -8.46 5.07 -1.81
C VAL A 48 -7.06 4.77 -1.26
N VAL A 49 -6.25 4.08 -2.06
CA VAL A 49 -4.78 4.12 -1.95
C VAL A 49 -4.32 5.38 -2.69
N PRO A 50 -3.67 6.35 -2.03
CA PRO A 50 -3.27 7.60 -2.66
C PRO A 50 -2.31 7.39 -3.83
N ALA A 51 -2.31 8.37 -4.75
CA ALA A 51 -1.20 8.54 -5.69
C ALA A 51 0.07 9.01 -4.96
N ASN A 52 1.23 8.77 -5.58
CA ASN A 52 2.55 9.21 -5.09
C ASN A 52 2.94 8.63 -3.73
N VAL A 53 2.37 7.49 -3.32
CA VAL A 53 2.92 6.72 -2.21
C VAL A 53 4.34 6.32 -2.59
N GLY A 54 5.31 6.53 -1.70
CA GLY A 54 6.71 6.23 -2.00
C GLY A 54 7.38 7.21 -2.97
N ILE A 55 6.76 8.33 -3.35
CA ILE A 55 7.36 9.38 -4.19
C ILE A 55 7.41 10.68 -3.38
N PRO A 56 8.49 10.94 -2.62
CA PRO A 56 8.53 12.09 -1.73
C PRO A 56 8.58 13.41 -2.53
N GLN A 57 7.67 14.33 -2.22
CA GLN A 57 7.58 15.61 -2.92
C GLN A 57 8.88 16.41 -2.81
N GLY A 58 9.34 16.94 -3.93
CA GLY A 58 10.58 17.72 -4.00
C GLY A 58 11.87 16.87 -3.91
N SER A 59 11.76 15.55 -3.71
CA SER A 59 12.86 14.62 -3.91
C SER A 59 12.76 14.06 -5.32
N TYR A 60 13.81 14.18 -6.13
CA TYR A 60 13.86 13.63 -7.49
C TYR A 60 14.09 12.11 -7.46
N CYS A 61 13.34 11.39 -6.63
CA CYS A 61 13.46 9.95 -6.43
C CYS A 61 12.11 9.31 -6.07
N LEU A 62 12.08 7.98 -6.15
CA LEU A 62 10.99 7.12 -5.74
C LEU A 62 11.54 5.91 -4.98
N TYR A 63 10.81 5.43 -3.99
CA TYR A 63 11.08 4.12 -3.40
C TYR A 63 10.73 3.01 -4.39
N TRP A 64 11.43 1.88 -4.33
CA TRP A 64 11.17 0.76 -5.25
C TRP A 64 9.72 0.27 -5.21
N LEU A 65 9.05 0.48 -4.06
CA LEU A 65 7.62 0.24 -3.88
C LEU A 65 6.90 1.59 -3.85
N HIS A 66 6.05 1.85 -4.84
CA HIS A 66 5.37 3.14 -4.96
C HIS A 66 4.05 3.05 -5.74
N THR A 67 3.31 4.16 -5.78
CA THR A 67 2.13 4.34 -6.63
C THR A 67 2.31 5.58 -7.50
N HIS A 68 2.06 5.49 -8.81
CA HIS A 68 1.98 6.66 -9.69
C HIS A 68 0.62 7.36 -9.60
N SER A 69 -0.42 6.61 -9.25
CA SER A 69 -1.83 6.98 -9.40
C SER A 69 -2.65 6.47 -8.21
N ALA A 70 -3.90 6.97 -8.08
CA ALA A 70 -4.82 6.60 -6.99
C ALA A 70 -5.75 5.42 -7.35
N ASP A 71 -5.35 4.60 -8.32
CA ASP A 71 -6.07 3.41 -8.78
C ASP A 71 -5.76 2.14 -7.96
N GLY A 72 -4.77 2.23 -7.06
CA GLY A 72 -4.37 1.13 -6.19
C GLY A 72 -3.34 0.18 -6.79
N PHE A 73 -2.70 0.52 -7.92
CA PHE A 73 -1.54 -0.24 -8.38
C PHE A 73 -0.29 0.12 -7.58
N ILE A 74 0.29 -0.91 -6.95
CA ILE A 74 1.60 -0.87 -6.34
C ILE A 74 2.59 -1.31 -7.43
N HIS A 75 3.53 -0.44 -7.73
CA HIS A 75 4.68 -0.69 -8.57
C HIS A 75 5.80 -1.26 -7.71
N ILE A 76 6.43 -2.34 -8.16
CA ILE A 76 7.63 -2.91 -7.55
C ILE A 76 8.71 -2.88 -8.63
N GLU A 77 9.50 -1.82 -8.60
CA GLU A 77 10.48 -1.48 -9.62
C GLU A 77 11.85 -1.32 -8.95
N SER A 78 12.53 -2.46 -8.81
CA SER A 78 13.71 -2.59 -7.96
C SER A 78 14.96 -2.93 -8.76
N PRO A 79 16.13 -2.38 -8.37
CA PRO A 79 17.42 -2.80 -8.92
C PRO A 79 17.85 -4.20 -8.44
N VAL A 80 17.07 -4.85 -7.58
CA VAL A 80 17.34 -6.19 -7.06
C VAL A 80 16.10 -7.07 -7.11
N LYS A 81 16.30 -8.37 -7.31
CA LYS A 81 15.24 -9.37 -7.20
C LYS A 81 15.19 -9.90 -5.76
N ARG A 82 14.11 -9.61 -5.04
CA ARG A 82 13.81 -10.19 -3.73
C ARG A 82 12.30 -10.30 -3.51
N ALA A 83 11.91 -11.08 -2.49
CA ALA A 83 10.54 -11.05 -2.03
C ALA A 83 10.26 -9.70 -1.37
N PHE A 84 9.28 -8.98 -1.91
CA PHE A 84 8.70 -7.79 -1.30
C PHE A 84 7.37 -8.15 -0.67
N THR A 85 6.95 -7.39 0.32
CA THR A 85 5.77 -7.66 1.12
C THR A 85 4.84 -6.47 1.22
N LEU A 86 3.58 -6.74 1.51
CA LEU A 86 2.59 -5.70 1.74
C LEU A 86 2.96 -4.84 2.96
N GLY A 87 3.59 -5.42 3.98
CA GLY A 87 4.09 -4.68 5.15
C GLY A 87 5.07 -3.57 4.77
N GLU A 88 6.06 -3.88 3.93
CA GLU A 88 7.06 -2.90 3.47
C GLU A 88 6.41 -1.75 2.66
N PHE A 89 5.39 -2.06 1.83
CA PHE A 89 4.61 -1.02 1.17
C PHE A 89 3.89 -0.11 2.17
N PHE A 90 3.27 -0.70 3.21
CA PHE A 90 2.58 0.07 4.24
C PHE A 90 3.53 0.90 5.12
N ASP A 91 4.77 0.45 5.32
CA ASP A 91 5.78 1.24 6.03
C ASP A 91 6.26 2.44 5.21
N ILE A 92 6.38 2.29 3.88
CA ILE A 92 6.63 3.40 2.96
C ILE A 92 5.43 4.36 2.91
N TRP A 93 4.21 3.83 2.93
CA TRP A 93 2.98 4.63 2.90
C TRP A 93 2.73 5.35 4.25
N GLY A 94 3.06 4.71 5.36
CA GLY A 94 2.94 5.22 6.72
C GLY A 94 1.80 4.68 7.60
N PRO A 95 0.61 4.28 7.11
CA PRO A 95 -0.43 3.78 8.00
C PRO A 95 -0.20 2.34 8.47
N ASP A 96 -0.85 1.97 9.57
CA ASP A 96 -0.78 0.60 10.12
C ASP A 96 -1.37 -0.44 9.16
N LEU A 97 -0.76 -1.63 9.17
CA LEU A 97 -1.32 -2.86 8.61
C LEU A 97 -1.29 -3.97 9.66
N SER A 98 -2.46 -4.50 10.00
CA SER A 98 -2.65 -5.61 10.92
C SER A 98 -3.97 -6.32 10.65
N TRP A 99 -4.31 -7.35 11.44
CA TRP A 99 -5.62 -7.99 11.36
C TRP A 99 -6.78 -7.07 11.73
N THR A 100 -6.53 -5.90 12.33
CA THR A 100 -7.57 -4.98 12.78
C THR A 100 -7.47 -3.60 12.17
N ARG A 101 -6.39 -3.28 11.44
CA ARG A 101 -6.16 -1.98 10.82
C ARG A 101 -5.55 -2.12 9.43
N ALA A 102 -6.00 -1.30 8.50
CA ALA A 102 -5.36 -1.11 7.21
C ALA A 102 -5.71 0.29 6.70
N ALA A 103 -4.73 1.18 6.57
CA ALA A 103 -4.98 2.58 6.21
C ALA A 103 -5.98 3.23 7.21
N SER A 104 -7.07 3.82 6.69
CA SER A 104 -8.15 4.37 7.52
C SER A 104 -9.17 3.33 8.01
N ILE A 105 -9.05 2.06 7.58
CA ILE A 105 -9.98 0.99 7.94
C ILE A 105 -9.64 0.46 9.32
N SER A 106 -10.66 0.33 10.17
CA SER A 106 -10.57 -0.32 11.48
C SER A 106 -11.63 -1.39 11.62
N ALA A 107 -11.24 -2.58 12.05
CA ALA A 107 -12.16 -3.67 12.35
C ALA A 107 -13.06 -3.28 13.56
N PRO A 108 -14.29 -3.81 13.64
CA PRO A 108 -15.10 -3.67 14.84
C PRO A 108 -14.41 -4.30 16.05
N HIS A 109 -14.84 -3.91 17.25
CA HIS A 109 -14.29 -4.44 18.49
C HIS A 109 -14.40 -5.98 18.53
N GLY A 110 -13.27 -6.66 18.79
CA GLY A 110 -13.17 -8.12 18.78
C GLY A 110 -13.19 -8.78 17.39
N GLY A 111 -13.32 -8.00 16.32
CA GLY A 111 -13.33 -8.48 14.94
C GLY A 111 -11.95 -8.43 14.26
N ARG A 112 -11.93 -8.84 13.00
CA ARG A 112 -10.77 -8.76 12.11
C ARG A 112 -11.19 -8.29 10.73
N LEU A 113 -10.26 -7.64 10.03
CA LEU A 113 -10.37 -7.39 8.60
C LEU A 113 -10.29 -8.71 7.85
N ALA A 114 -11.09 -8.84 6.81
CA ALA A 114 -11.01 -9.96 5.90
C ALA A 114 -10.04 -9.61 4.77
N ILE A 115 -9.18 -10.56 4.42
CA ILE A 115 -8.11 -10.36 3.45
C ILE A 115 -8.16 -11.49 2.43
N TRP A 116 -8.05 -11.13 1.15
CA TRP A 116 -7.97 -12.07 0.04
C TRP A 116 -6.76 -11.75 -0.83
N VAL A 117 -6.09 -12.79 -1.30
CA VAL A 117 -5.01 -12.72 -2.28
C VAL A 117 -5.45 -13.53 -3.49
N ASP A 118 -5.61 -12.86 -4.62
CA ASP A 118 -6.11 -13.44 -5.88
C ASP A 118 -7.42 -14.24 -5.70
N GLY A 119 -8.38 -13.61 -5.00
CA GLY A 119 -9.69 -14.19 -4.71
C GLY A 119 -9.71 -15.29 -3.65
N LYS A 120 -8.56 -15.71 -3.12
CA LYS A 120 -8.46 -16.73 -2.06
C LYS A 120 -8.29 -16.06 -0.70
N PRO A 121 -9.04 -16.49 0.34
CA PRO A 121 -8.84 -15.96 1.69
C PRO A 121 -7.39 -16.15 2.15
N TRP A 122 -6.81 -15.09 2.71
CA TRP A 122 -5.50 -15.15 3.35
C TRP A 122 -5.62 -15.71 4.77
N HIS A 123 -4.80 -16.69 5.10
CA HIS A 123 -4.81 -17.38 6.40
C HIS A 123 -3.47 -17.31 7.15
N GLY A 124 -2.51 -16.49 6.67
CA GLY A 124 -1.24 -16.29 7.36
C GLY A 124 -1.43 -15.71 8.76
N SER A 125 -0.43 -15.83 9.64
CA SER A 125 -0.52 -15.23 10.98
C SER A 125 -0.43 -13.70 10.97
N ASP A 126 0.21 -13.13 9.95
CA ASP A 126 0.48 -11.70 9.82
C ASP A 126 0.08 -11.18 8.43
N PRO A 127 -0.80 -10.16 8.32
CA PRO A 127 -1.12 -9.49 7.06
C PRO A 127 0.08 -8.78 6.42
N ARG A 128 1.05 -8.34 7.22
CA ARG A 128 2.25 -7.65 6.72
C ARG A 128 3.14 -8.59 5.92
N ALA A 129 3.07 -9.90 6.18
CA ALA A 129 3.86 -10.93 5.52
C ALA A 129 3.31 -11.37 4.14
N ILE A 130 2.24 -10.75 3.64
CA ILE A 130 1.69 -11.07 2.31
C ILE A 130 2.74 -10.71 1.25
N PRO A 131 3.24 -11.69 0.46
CA PRO A 131 4.18 -11.40 -0.60
C PRO A 131 3.49 -10.63 -1.73
N LEU A 132 4.23 -9.70 -2.35
CA LEU A 132 3.81 -9.00 -3.56
C LEU A 132 4.30 -9.81 -4.77
N ARG A 133 3.37 -10.32 -5.58
CA ARG A 133 3.70 -11.04 -6.81
C ARG A 133 2.97 -10.45 -8.00
N ASP A 134 3.61 -10.57 -9.16
CA ASP A 134 3.13 -9.96 -10.38
C ASP A 134 1.68 -10.33 -10.70
N HIS A 135 0.89 -9.31 -11.02
CA HIS A 135 -0.52 -9.36 -11.37
C HIS A 135 -1.44 -10.03 -10.33
N GLU A 136 -1.06 -10.04 -9.05
CA GLU A 136 -1.96 -10.43 -7.96
C GLU A 136 -2.87 -9.26 -7.55
N THR A 137 -4.09 -9.58 -7.13
CA THR A 137 -5.00 -8.63 -6.49
C THR A 137 -5.11 -8.96 -5.01
N ILE A 138 -4.76 -7.99 -4.16
CA ILE A 138 -4.93 -8.05 -2.72
C ILE A 138 -6.15 -7.21 -2.36
N VAL A 139 -7.10 -7.81 -1.64
CA VAL A 139 -8.30 -7.13 -1.15
C VAL A 139 -8.29 -7.16 0.36
N ILE A 140 -8.43 -6.01 1.02
CA ILE A 140 -8.62 -5.90 2.46
C ILE A 140 -9.97 -5.21 2.72
N GLN A 141 -10.83 -5.85 3.50
CA GLN A 141 -12.17 -5.31 3.76
C GLN A 141 -12.59 -5.42 5.21
N ASN A 142 -13.23 -4.37 5.70
CA ASN A 142 -14.11 -4.43 6.85
C ASN A 142 -15.57 -4.54 6.37
N GLY A 143 -16.34 -5.48 6.91
CA GLY A 143 -17.74 -5.69 6.55
C GLY A 143 -18.46 -6.56 7.59
N PRO A 144 -19.74 -6.91 7.36
CA PRO A 144 -20.59 -6.49 6.23
C PRO A 144 -21.09 -5.02 6.32
N PRO A 145 -21.55 -4.42 5.20
CA PRO A 145 -21.53 -5.00 3.86
C PRO A 145 -20.11 -5.07 3.30
N PHE A 146 -19.85 -6.04 2.42
CA PHE A 146 -18.55 -6.20 1.77
C PHE A 146 -18.53 -5.44 0.45
N GLY A 147 -17.39 -4.83 0.12
CA GLY A 147 -17.19 -4.18 -1.17
C GLY A 147 -17.09 -5.21 -2.29
N LYS A 148 -17.37 -4.80 -3.52
CA LYS A 148 -17.16 -5.65 -4.71
C LYS A 148 -15.79 -5.33 -5.31
N PRO A 149 -14.80 -6.23 -5.21
CA PRO A 149 -13.51 -6.03 -5.85
C PRO A 149 -13.68 -5.87 -7.37
N VAL A 150 -12.89 -4.98 -7.96
CA VAL A 150 -12.88 -4.75 -9.40
C VAL A 150 -11.73 -5.54 -10.01
N ARG A 151 -11.93 -6.08 -11.22
CA ARG A 151 -10.83 -6.71 -11.95
C ARG A 151 -9.85 -5.63 -12.40
N PRO A 152 -8.57 -5.69 -12.02
CA PRO A 152 -7.60 -4.71 -12.48
C PRO A 152 -7.38 -4.82 -13.99
N ASP A 153 -7.14 -3.68 -14.64
CA ASP A 153 -6.80 -3.62 -16.05
C ASP A 153 -5.28 -3.52 -16.20
N TRP A 154 -4.64 -4.68 -16.22
CA TRP A 154 -3.18 -4.82 -16.30
C TRP A 154 -2.58 -4.28 -17.60
N SER A 155 -3.39 -4.00 -18.63
CA SER A 155 -2.90 -3.49 -19.92
C SER A 155 -2.45 -2.02 -19.89
N LYS A 156 -2.65 -1.34 -18.76
CA LYS A 156 -2.35 0.09 -18.56
C LYS A 156 -1.00 0.35 -17.87
N LEU A 157 -0.29 -0.71 -17.50
CA LEU A 157 0.97 -0.68 -16.77
C LEU A 157 2.15 -0.91 -17.72
#